data_AF-A0A1F8RF11-F1
#
_entry.id   AF-A0A1F8RF11-F1
#
_cell.length_a   1.000
_cell.length_b   1.000
_cell.length_c   1.000
_cell.angle_alpha   90.00
_cell.angle_beta   90.00
_cell.angle_gamma   90.00
#
_symmetry.space_group_name_H-M   'P 1'
#
loop_
_entity.id
_entity.type
_entity.pdbx_description
1 polymer ?
#
loop_
_entity_poly.entity_id
_entity_poly.type
_entity_poly.pdbx_seq_one_letter_code
_entity_poly.pdbx_strand_id
1 'polypeptide(L)'
;MRKASNRTSALRDCCHILLRVSEHPLHYSAISRIIGEQTSLRPTDRQVLGALRTLEGQGVVRRVSLGVYRFSAETSDISLTQTPATPAPSKSDASPGVHRS
;
A
#
# COMPACT_ATOMS: atom_id res chain seq x y z
N MET A 1 21.60 -19.00 -6.44
CA MET A 1 21.82 -17.56 -6.72
C MET A 1 20.51 -16.91 -7.20
N ARG A 2 19.87 -16.06 -6.39
CA ARG A 2 18.76 -15.17 -6.84
C ARG A 2 18.97 -13.77 -6.25
N LYS A 3 19.87 -12.98 -6.85
CA LYS A 3 20.20 -11.61 -6.39
C LYS A 3 19.33 -10.51 -7.04
N ALA A 4 18.61 -10.81 -8.12
CA ALA A 4 17.86 -9.80 -8.89
C ALA A 4 16.55 -9.35 -8.22
N SER A 5 15.89 -10.21 -7.42
CA SER A 5 14.59 -9.88 -6.81
C SER A 5 14.67 -8.82 -5.71
N ASN A 6 15.84 -8.63 -5.10
CA ASN A 6 15.99 -7.80 -3.90
C ASN A 6 16.24 -6.31 -4.21
N ARG A 7 16.87 -6.02 -5.36
CA ARG A 7 17.17 -4.63 -5.76
C ARG A 7 15.91 -3.91 -6.24
N THR A 8 15.07 -4.60 -6.99
CA THR A 8 13.81 -4.03 -7.50
C THR A 8 12.79 -3.82 -6.40
N SER A 9 12.71 -4.71 -5.39
CA SER A 9 11.90 -4.48 -4.19
C SER A 9 12.42 -3.27 -3.42
N ALA A 10 13.73 -3.21 -3.13
CA ALA A 10 14.33 -2.08 -2.43
C ALA A 10 14.08 -0.73 -3.13
N LEU A 11 14.15 -0.69 -4.47
CA LEU A 11 13.84 0.53 -5.22
C LEU A 11 12.37 0.96 -5.06
N ARG A 12 11.42 0.00 -5.09
CA ARG A 12 10.00 0.30 -4.85
C ARG A 12 9.78 0.83 -3.43
N ASP A 13 10.42 0.21 -2.45
CA ASP A 13 10.33 0.64 -1.05
C ASP A 13 10.88 2.07 -0.88
N CYS A 14 12.02 2.39 -1.50
CA CYS A 14 12.56 3.75 -1.50
C CYS A 14 11.60 4.76 -2.17
N CYS A 15 10.99 4.42 -3.31
CA CYS A 15 10.02 5.29 -3.98
C CYS A 15 8.78 5.53 -3.10
N HIS A 16 8.27 4.47 -2.46
CA HIS A 16 7.14 4.55 -1.55
C HIS A 16 7.44 5.41 -0.32
N ILE A 17 8.56 5.16 0.37
CA ILE A 17 8.97 5.93 1.56
C ILE A 17 9.14 7.40 1.19
N LEU A 18 9.88 7.70 0.12
CA LEU A 18 10.15 9.07 -0.30
C LEU A 18 8.86 9.83 -0.61
N LEU A 19 7.94 9.22 -1.38
CA LEU A 19 6.67 9.88 -1.71
C LEU A 19 5.73 10.01 -0.51
N ARG A 20 5.80 9.08 0.44
CA ARG A 20 5.00 9.12 1.68
C ARG A 20 5.44 10.25 2.61
N VAL A 21 6.74 10.53 2.70
CA VAL A 21 7.28 11.62 3.55
C VAL A 21 7.35 12.96 2.82
N SER A 22 7.13 12.98 1.51
CA SER A 22 7.14 14.23 0.74
C SER A 22 5.79 14.94 0.83
N GLU A 23 5.82 16.21 1.22
CA GLU A 23 4.64 17.08 1.25
C GLU A 23 4.16 17.47 -0.17
N HIS A 24 5.02 17.31 -1.17
CA HIS A 24 4.78 17.77 -2.53
C HIS A 24 4.92 16.64 -3.55
N PRO A 25 4.19 16.69 -4.67
CA PRO A 25 4.40 15.76 -5.77
C PRO A 25 5.83 15.87 -6.33
N LEU A 26 6.44 14.75 -6.66
CA LEU A 26 7.82 14.69 -7.16
C LEU A 26 7.86 14.14 -8.59
N HIS A 27 8.71 14.75 -9.41
CA HIS A 27 9.04 14.22 -10.73
C HIS A 27 9.96 12.99 -10.61
N TYR A 28 9.80 11.98 -11.48
CA TYR A 28 10.59 10.73 -11.40
C TYR A 28 12.11 10.95 -11.43
N SER A 29 12.59 12.00 -12.13
CA SER A 29 14.02 12.33 -12.17
C SER A 29 14.53 12.89 -10.85
N ALA A 30 13.71 13.65 -10.12
CA ALA A 30 14.04 14.08 -8.77
C ALA A 30 14.10 12.89 -7.80
N ILE A 31 13.15 11.95 -7.93
CA ILE A 31 13.14 10.70 -7.15
C ILE A 31 14.40 9.87 -7.44
N SER A 32 14.78 9.70 -8.71
CA SER A 32 16.02 9.01 -9.11
C SER A 32 17.24 9.65 -8.46
N ARG A 33 17.36 10.97 -8.54
CA ARG A 33 18.46 11.73 -7.95
C ARG A 33 18.54 11.55 -6.44
N ILE A 34 17.44 11.77 -5.72
CA ILE A 34 17.39 11.65 -4.25
C ILE A 34 17.77 10.22 -3.83
N ILE A 35 17.19 9.20 -4.46
CA ILE A 35 17.52 7.80 -4.12
C ILE A 35 19.00 7.51 -4.43
N GLY A 36 19.54 8.03 -5.53
CA GLY A 36 20.94 7.86 -5.90
C GLY A 36 21.93 8.58 -4.98
N GLU A 37 21.53 9.70 -4.37
CA GLU A 37 22.32 10.46 -3.40
C GLU A 37 22.24 9.84 -2.00
N GLN A 38 21.07 9.35 -1.58
CA GLN A 38 20.82 8.84 -0.22
C GLN A 38 21.08 7.34 -0.07
N THR A 39 21.22 6.60 -1.17
CA THR A 39 21.39 5.14 -1.14
C THR A 39 22.44 4.66 -2.13
N SER A 40 22.90 3.42 -1.98
CA SER A 40 23.78 2.75 -2.95
C SER A 40 23.05 2.24 -4.20
N LEU A 41 21.74 2.45 -4.32
CA LEU A 41 20.93 1.89 -5.41
C LEU A 41 21.13 2.59 -6.76
N ARG A 42 21.56 3.86 -6.77
CA ARG A 42 21.80 4.68 -7.99
C ARG A 42 20.87 4.32 -9.17
N PRO A 43 19.53 4.42 -8.99
CA PRO A 43 18.59 3.95 -9.99
C PRO A 43 18.55 4.92 -11.17
N THR A 44 18.38 4.39 -12.38
CA THR A 44 18.08 5.20 -13.55
C THR A 44 16.62 5.66 -13.54
N ASP A 45 16.33 6.76 -14.23
CA ASP A 45 14.98 7.27 -14.44
C ASP A 45 13.99 6.21 -14.93
N ARG A 46 14.43 5.35 -15.86
CA ARG A 46 13.61 4.25 -16.39
C ARG A 46 13.24 3.23 -15.31
N GLN A 47 14.17 2.91 -14.40
CA GLN A 47 13.91 1.99 -13.30
C GLN A 47 12.95 2.61 -12.28
N VAL A 48 13.10 3.90 -11.99
CA VAL A 48 12.17 4.64 -11.13
C VAL A 48 10.77 4.69 -11.75
N LEU A 49 10.64 4.98 -13.03
CA LEU A 49 9.36 4.95 -13.74
C LEU A 49 8.70 3.56 -13.68
N GLY A 50 9.47 2.49 -13.83
CA GLY A 50 8.96 1.11 -13.67
C GLY A 50 8.44 0.83 -12.26
N ALA A 51 9.18 1.27 -11.24
CA ALA A 51 8.76 1.16 -9.84
C ALA A 51 7.49 1.97 -9.55
N LEU A 52 7.43 3.21 -10.02
CA LEU A 52 6.27 4.10 -9.85
C LEU A 52 5.02 3.57 -10.54
N ARG A 53 5.11 3.04 -11.76
CA ARG A 53 3.98 2.38 -12.44
C ARG A 53 3.46 1.17 -11.68
N THR A 54 4.35 0.43 -11.03
CA THR A 54 3.96 -0.72 -10.20
C THR A 54 3.20 -0.26 -8.96
N LEU A 55 3.71 0.77 -8.27
CA LEU A 55 3.04 1.36 -7.10
C LEU A 55 1.71 2.04 -7.47
N GLU A 56 1.65 2.64 -8.65
CA GLU A 56 0.43 3.25 -9.21
C GLU A 56 -0.63 2.18 -9.50
N GLY A 57 -0.26 1.06 -10.11
CA GLY A 57 -1.16 -0.09 -10.31
C GLY A 57 -1.64 -0.74 -9.01
N GLN A 58 -0.93 -0.52 -7.89
CA GLN A 58 -1.32 -0.96 -6.55
C GLN A 58 -2.13 0.10 -5.78
N GLY A 59 -2.35 1.28 -6.36
CA GLY A 59 -3.04 2.39 -5.71
C GLY A 59 -2.24 3.11 -4.62
N VAL A 60 -0.97 2.77 -4.40
CA VAL A 60 -0.11 3.35 -3.35
C VAL A 60 0.32 4.78 -3.68
N VAL A 61 0.49 5.06 -4.97
CA VAL A 61 0.83 6.39 -5.49
C VAL A 61 -0.09 6.73 -6.64
N ARG A 62 -0.23 8.01 -6.94
CA ARG A 62 -0.98 8.48 -8.11
C ARG A 62 -0.16 9.45 -8.92
N ARG A 63 -0.29 9.37 -10.24
CA ARG A 63 0.28 10.34 -11.16
C ARG A 63 -0.61 11.58 -11.22
N VAL A 64 -0.03 12.76 -10.98
CA VAL A 64 -0.76 14.03 -11.02
C VAL A 64 -0.52 14.82 -12.29
N SER A 65 0.63 14.61 -12.95
CA SER A 65 0.94 15.17 -14.25
C SER A 65 2.00 14.34 -14.97
N LEU A 66 2.50 14.79 -16.12
CA LEU A 66 3.51 14.07 -16.89
C LEU A 66 4.78 13.84 -16.05
N GLY A 67 5.01 12.59 -15.63
CA GLY A 67 6.20 12.21 -14.87
C GLY A 67 6.18 12.60 -13.39
N VAL A 68 5.10 13.22 -12.88
CA VAL A 68 4.99 13.69 -11.49
C VAL A 68 4.03 12.81 -10.70
N TYR A 69 4.49 12.33 -9.55
CA TYR A 69 3.80 11.38 -8.69
C TYR A 69 3.65 11.92 -7.27
N ARG A 70 2.58 11.52 -6.58
CA ARG A 70 2.38 11.75 -5.14
C ARG A 70 1.89 10.49 -4.46
N PHE A 71 2.08 10.41 -3.14
CA PHE A 71 1.48 9.35 -2.34
C PHE A 71 -0.05 9.41 -2.36
N SER A 72 -0.69 8.24 -2.34
CA SER A 72 -2.13 8.08 -2.19
C SER A 72 -2.44 7.49 -0.82
N ALA A 73 -3.16 8.24 0.01
CA ALA A 73 -3.53 7.81 1.36
C ALA A 73 -4.65 6.75 1.36
N GLU A 74 -5.29 6.50 0.22
CA GLU A 74 -6.45 5.59 0.11
C GLU A 74 -6.11 4.12 0.38
N THR A 75 -4.84 3.72 0.33
CA THR A 75 -4.43 2.35 0.68
C THR A 75 -4.37 2.07 2.20
N SER A 76 -4.67 3.06 3.06
CA SER A 76 -4.61 2.90 4.53
C SER A 76 -5.90 2.42 5.18
N ASP A 77 -6.96 2.10 4.43
CA ASP A 77 -8.25 1.67 5.00
C ASP A 77 -8.64 0.23 4.64
N ILE A 78 -7.66 -0.69 4.57
CA ILE A 78 -8.00 -2.10 4.79
C ILE A 78 -8.16 -2.27 6.30
N SER A 79 -9.35 -1.90 6.77
CA SER A 79 -9.86 -2.30 8.07
C SER A 79 -9.58 -3.78 8.28
N LEU A 80 -8.78 -4.12 9.30
CA LEU A 80 -8.71 -5.44 9.90
C LEU A 80 -10.06 -5.74 10.61
N THR A 81 -11.17 -5.77 9.86
CA THR A 81 -12.37 -6.48 10.32
C THR A 81 -12.12 -7.95 10.06
N GLN A 82 -11.35 -8.56 10.94
CA GLN A 82 -11.40 -9.99 11.16
C GLN A 82 -12.83 -10.30 11.60
N THR A 83 -13.66 -10.79 10.68
CA THR A 83 -14.95 -11.39 11.03
C THR A 83 -14.68 -12.82 11.50
N PRO A 84 -14.73 -13.13 12.81
CA PRO A 84 -14.84 -14.52 13.21
C PRO A 84 -16.21 -15.04 12.74
N ALA A 85 -16.16 -16.10 11.93
CA ALA A 85 -17.32 -16.79 11.40
C ALA A 85 -18.28 -17.20 12.53
N THR A 86 -19.57 -16.92 12.33
CA THR A 86 -20.67 -17.45 13.14
C THR A 86 -20.81 -18.95 12.94
N PRO A 87 -20.86 -19.77 14.01
CA PRO A 87 -21.59 -21.02 13.99
C PRO A 87 -22.94 -20.83 14.71
N ALA A 88 -24.05 -20.94 13.96
CA ALA A 88 -25.34 -21.31 14.52
C ALA A 88 -25.31 -22.83 14.80
N PRO A 89 -25.93 -23.32 15.90
CA PRO A 89 -27.35 -23.62 15.84
C PRO A 89 -28.12 -23.28 17.13
N SER A 90 -29.25 -22.57 16.97
CA SER A 90 -30.28 -22.42 17.99
C SER A 90 -30.97 -23.76 18.25
N LYS A 91 -30.85 -24.29 19.47
CA LYS A 91 -31.83 -25.25 19.99
C LYS A 91 -32.95 -24.46 20.66
N SER A 92 -34.11 -24.48 20.03
CA SER A 92 -35.40 -24.16 20.64
C SER A 92 -35.66 -25.13 21.78
N ASP A 93 -35.99 -24.64 22.98
CA ASP A 93 -36.94 -25.32 23.87
C ASP A 93 -37.42 -24.38 24.98
N ALA A 94 -38.71 -24.51 25.32
CA ALA A 94 -39.48 -23.88 26.40
C ALA A 94 -40.03 -22.45 26.23
N SER A 95 -41.34 -22.41 25.95
CA SER A 95 -42.33 -21.42 26.45
C SER A 95 -43.55 -22.21 26.95
N PRO A 96 -44.50 -21.68 27.74
CA PRO A 96 -44.55 -20.37 28.42
C PRO A 96 -44.91 -20.46 29.92
N GLY A 97 -44.78 -19.31 30.61
CA GLY A 97 -45.24 -19.11 31.97
C GLY A 97 -46.75 -19.20 32.14
N VAL A 98 -47.18 -19.83 33.24
CA VAL A 98 -48.55 -19.81 33.74
C VAL A 98 -48.71 -18.55 34.60
N HIS A 99 -49.53 -17.62 34.15
CA HIS A 99 -50.08 -16.54 34.97
C HIS A 99 -51.14 -17.15 35.90
N ARG A 100 -51.01 -17.00 37.21
CA ARG A 100 -52.14 -17.10 38.14
C ARG A 100 -52.20 -15.82 38.97
N SER A 101 -53.43 -15.34 39.10
CA SER A 101 -53.90 -14.12 39.75
C SER A 101 -53.46 -13.95 41.20
#